data_AF-A0A822YCB4-F1
#
_entry.id   AF-A0A822YCB4-F1
#
_cell.length_a   1.000
_cell.length_b   1.000
_cell.length_c   1.000
_cell.angle_alpha   90.00
_cell.angle_beta   90.00
_cell.angle_gamma   90.00
#
_symmetry.space_group_name_H-M   'P 1'
#
loop_
_entity.id
_entity.type
_entity.pdbx_description
1 polymer ?
#
loop_
_entity_poly.entity_id
_entity_poly.type
_entity_poly.pdbx_seq_one_letter_code
_entity_poly.pdbx_strand_id
1 'polypeptide(L)'
;MPTEDPTEQELQQFLAKPELALMHCYPSQIQAPLVMIVLAILSTHSSDEEYLGTQKELSWIEDPVVKKAYEQFNKNLKDAEGIIDARNKDINLKNRTGPGVVPYQLLKPFSKQGLTGMGVPNSISI
;
A
#
# COMPACT_ATOMS: atom_id res chain seq x y z
N MET A 1 17.54 -20.00 -11.41
CA MET A 1 17.98 -18.83 -12.19
C MET A 1 18.75 -19.34 -13.38
N PRO A 2 18.46 -18.87 -14.61
CA PRO A 2 19.33 -19.14 -15.76
C PRO A 2 20.75 -18.67 -15.43
N THR A 3 21.74 -19.48 -15.76
CA THR A 3 23.17 -19.17 -15.61
C THR A 3 23.75 -18.74 -16.95
N GLU A 4 24.92 -18.09 -16.92
CA GLU A 4 25.65 -17.70 -18.14
C GLU A 4 26.18 -18.92 -18.91
N ASP A 5 26.35 -20.06 -18.23
CA ASP A 5 26.78 -21.35 -18.79
C ASP A 5 25.71 -22.44 -18.57
N PRO A 6 24.60 -22.46 -19.33
CA PRO A 6 23.59 -23.50 -19.19
C PRO A 6 24.03 -24.81 -19.87
N THR A 7 23.61 -25.94 -19.32
CA THR A 7 23.67 -27.21 -20.07
C THR A 7 22.71 -27.18 -21.26
N GLU A 8 22.99 -27.99 -22.29
CA GLU A 8 22.12 -28.05 -23.47
C GLU A 8 20.68 -28.46 -23.11
N GLN A 9 20.52 -29.32 -22.11
CA GLN A 9 19.20 -29.71 -21.61
C GLN A 9 18.45 -28.55 -20.94
N GLU A 10 19.13 -27.76 -20.10
CA GLU A 10 18.54 -26.57 -19.47
C GLU A 10 18.16 -25.52 -20.51
N LEU A 11 19.00 -25.32 -21.53
CA LEU A 11 18.71 -24.41 -22.64
C LEU A 11 17.48 -24.86 -23.44
N GLN A 12 17.38 -26.14 -23.78
CA GLN A 12 16.21 -26.69 -24.49
C GLN A 12 14.93 -26.57 -23.65
N GLN A 13 14.99 -26.84 -22.34
CA GLN A 13 13.85 -26.67 -21.44
C GLN A 13 13.43 -25.20 -21.33
N PHE A 14 14.38 -24.29 -21.24
CA PHE A 14 14.10 -22.85 -21.21
C PHE A 14 13.45 -22.36 -22.51
N LEU A 15 13.95 -22.78 -23.67
CA LEU A 15 13.38 -22.42 -24.97
C LEU A 15 11.95 -22.97 -25.15
N ALA A 16 11.69 -24.18 -24.62
CA ALA A 16 10.37 -24.81 -24.70
C ALA A 16 9.35 -24.24 -23.71
N LYS A 17 9.80 -23.90 -22.48
CA LYS A 17 8.95 -23.44 -21.35
C LYS A 17 9.69 -22.43 -20.46
N PRO A 18 9.91 -21.19 -20.94
CA PRO A 18 10.69 -20.18 -20.21
C PRO A 18 10.05 -19.80 -18.87
N GLU A 19 8.73 -19.91 -18.75
CA GLU A 19 7.99 -19.66 -17.51
C GLU A 19 8.39 -20.61 -16.37
N LEU A 20 8.77 -21.86 -16.66
CA LEU A 20 9.22 -22.80 -15.62
C LEU A 20 10.54 -22.36 -15.00
N ALA A 21 11.46 -21.84 -15.81
CA ALA A 21 12.73 -21.32 -15.30
C ALA A 21 12.48 -20.14 -14.35
N LEU A 22 11.52 -19.28 -14.65
CA LEU A 22 11.10 -18.20 -13.76
C LEU A 22 10.42 -18.72 -12.49
N MET A 23 9.52 -19.71 -12.59
CA MET A 23 8.87 -20.33 -11.44
C MET A 23 9.87 -20.96 -10.47
N HIS A 24 10.94 -21.57 -10.97
CA HIS A 24 12.02 -22.10 -10.13
C HIS A 24 12.83 -21.02 -9.39
N CYS A 25 12.67 -19.74 -9.75
CA CYS A 25 13.29 -18.62 -9.04
C CYS A 25 12.36 -18.00 -7.99
N TYR A 26 11.06 -18.31 -8.03
CA TYR A 26 10.08 -17.82 -7.08
C TYR A 26 9.96 -18.72 -5.85
N PRO A 27 9.32 -18.24 -4.77
CA PRO A 27 8.98 -19.09 -3.63
C PRO A 27 8.21 -20.33 -4.08
N SER A 28 8.37 -21.44 -3.35
CA SER A 28 7.64 -22.66 -3.63
C SER A 28 6.12 -22.46 -3.54
N GLN A 29 5.34 -23.38 -4.09
CA GLN A 29 3.88 -23.36 -4.00
C GLN A 29 3.34 -23.41 -2.55
N ILE A 30 4.19 -23.80 -1.58
CA ILE A 30 3.85 -23.77 -0.14
C ILE A 30 4.27 -22.43 0.49
N GLN A 31 5.44 -21.90 0.11
CA GLN A 31 5.96 -20.64 0.64
C GLN A 31 5.18 -19.41 0.14
N ALA A 32 4.81 -19.39 -1.14
CA ALA A 32 4.12 -18.24 -1.73
C ALA A 32 2.77 -17.93 -1.04
N PRO A 33 1.85 -18.90 -0.83
CA PRO A 33 0.61 -18.65 -0.10
C PRO A 33 0.84 -18.19 1.35
N LEU A 34 1.86 -18.72 2.03
CA LEU A 34 2.19 -18.30 3.38
C LEU A 34 2.56 -16.82 3.44
N VAL A 35 3.46 -16.37 2.55
CA VAL A 35 3.83 -14.95 2.45
C VAL A 35 2.62 -14.11 2.07
N MET A 36 1.78 -14.56 1.13
CA MET A 36 0.58 -13.83 0.74
C MET A 36 -0.39 -13.64 1.91
N ILE A 37 -0.63 -14.66 2.73
CA ILE A 37 -1.51 -14.57 3.90
C ILE A 37 -0.93 -13.61 4.93
N VAL A 38 0.38 -13.71 5.22
CA VAL A 38 1.05 -12.79 6.15
C VAL A 38 0.91 -11.35 5.66
N LEU A 39 1.20 -11.07 4.40
CA LEU A 39 1.06 -9.73 3.83
C LEU A 39 -0.40 -9.26 3.85
N ALA A 40 -1.37 -10.14 3.58
CA ALA A 40 -2.79 -9.80 3.63
C ALA A 40 -3.22 -9.37 5.04
N ILE A 41 -2.76 -10.10 6.08
CA ILE A 41 -3.05 -9.76 7.47
C ILE A 41 -2.41 -8.42 7.84
N LEU A 42 -1.12 -8.24 7.56
CA LEU A 42 -0.37 -7.02 7.89
C LEU A 42 -0.85 -5.78 7.11
N SER A 43 -1.50 -5.98 5.96
CA SER A 43 -2.01 -4.89 5.12
C SER A 43 -3.48 -4.56 5.38
N THR A 44 -4.13 -5.24 6.33
CA THR A 44 -5.56 -5.08 6.62
C THR A 44 -5.78 -4.12 7.77
N HIS A 45 -6.55 -3.06 7.53
CA HIS A 45 -6.97 -2.15 8.60
C HIS A 45 -8.04 -2.78 9.48
N SER A 46 -7.86 -2.69 10.80
CA SER A 46 -8.86 -3.13 11.77
C SER A 46 -10.11 -2.24 11.77
N SER A 47 -11.22 -2.76 12.30
CA SER A 47 -12.49 -2.01 12.43
C SER A 47 -12.42 -0.87 13.45
N ASP A 48 -11.51 -0.99 14.41
CA ASP A 48 -11.25 -0.05 15.50
C ASP A 48 -10.02 0.84 15.25
N GLU A 49 -9.46 0.83 14.02
CA GLU A 49 -8.29 1.62 13.67
C GLU A 49 -8.54 3.13 13.79
N GLU A 50 -7.54 3.85 14.32
CA GLU A 50 -7.57 5.29 14.49
C GLU A 50 -6.62 5.97 13.52
N TYR A 51 -7.20 6.71 12.58
CA TYR A 51 -6.45 7.41 11.54
C TYR A 51 -6.01 8.80 11.99
N LEU A 52 -5.00 9.33 11.30
CA LEU A 52 -4.56 10.70 11.47
C LEU A 52 -5.75 11.67 11.37
N GLY A 53 -5.94 12.46 12.42
CA GLY A 53 -6.91 13.55 12.43
C GLY A 53 -8.37 13.13 12.62
N THR A 54 -8.70 11.85 12.84
CA THR A 54 -10.12 11.41 12.98
C THR A 54 -10.62 11.48 14.42
N GLN A 55 -9.85 10.98 15.38
CA GLN A 55 -10.23 10.91 16.78
C GLN A 55 -9.89 12.21 17.51
N LYS A 56 -10.82 12.72 18.32
CA LYS A 56 -10.56 13.89 19.17
C LYS A 56 -10.54 13.43 20.63
N GLU A 57 -9.40 13.56 21.28
CA GLU A 57 -9.31 13.32 22.72
C GLU A 57 -10.05 14.43 23.48
N LEU A 58 -10.79 14.09 24.54
CA LEU A 58 -11.60 15.06 25.29
C LEU A 58 -10.76 16.22 25.80
N SER A 59 -9.56 15.92 26.34
CA SER A 59 -8.61 16.92 26.83
C SER A 59 -8.16 17.93 25.78
N TRP A 60 -8.16 17.57 24.49
CA TRP A 60 -7.79 18.48 23.40
C TRP A 60 -8.94 19.43 23.01
N ILE A 61 -10.18 19.00 23.23
CA ILE A 61 -11.38 19.77 22.87
C ILE A 61 -11.70 20.82 23.93
N GLU A 62 -11.33 20.57 25.19
CA GLU A 62 -11.56 21.48 26.32
C GLU A 62 -10.72 22.76 26.22
N ASP A 63 -9.50 22.68 25.69
CA ASP A 63 -8.68 23.86 25.39
C ASP A 63 -9.04 24.43 24.00
N PRO A 64 -9.59 25.67 23.91
CA PRO A 64 -9.98 26.27 22.63
C PRO A 64 -8.82 26.42 21.63
N VAL A 65 -7.59 26.62 22.11
CA VAL A 65 -6.39 26.78 21.28
C VAL A 65 -6.02 25.44 20.66
N VAL A 66 -5.96 24.38 21.47
CA VAL A 66 -5.65 23.03 21.02
C VAL A 66 -6.72 22.53 20.06
N LYS A 67 -8.00 22.72 20.39
CA LYS A 67 -9.13 22.38 19.52
C LYS A 67 -9.02 23.03 18.15
N LYS A 68 -8.75 24.33 18.10
CA LYS A 68 -8.60 25.08 16.83
C LYS A 68 -7.41 24.59 16.01
N ALA A 69 -6.28 24.31 16.66
CA ALA A 69 -5.11 23.75 15.99
C ALA A 69 -5.41 22.37 15.39
N TYR A 70 -6.12 21.51 16.13
CA TYR A 70 -6.52 20.18 15.66
C TYR A 70 -7.51 20.24 14.49
N GLU A 71 -8.48 21.16 14.52
CA GLU A 71 -9.41 21.38 13.40
C GLU A 71 -8.68 21.87 12.14
N GLN A 72 -7.69 22.75 12.29
CA GLN A 72 -6.85 23.17 11.18
C GLN A 72 -6.00 22.01 10.63
N PHE A 73 -5.47 21.15 11.49
CA PHE A 73 -4.74 19.95 11.09
C PHE A 73 -5.63 19.00 10.28
N ASN A 74 -6.84 18.68 10.76
CA ASN A 74 -7.80 17.83 10.04
C ASN A 74 -8.16 18.43 8.67
N LYS A 75 -8.34 19.76 8.58
CA LYS A 75 -8.58 20.44 7.31
C LYS A 75 -7.41 20.26 6.34
N ASN A 76 -6.18 20.47 6.80
CA ASN A 76 -4.99 20.29 5.96
C ASN A 76 -4.85 18.84 5.45
N LEU A 77 -5.23 17.84 6.25
CA LEU A 77 -5.25 16.45 5.82
C LEU A 77 -6.25 16.20 4.68
N LYS A 78 -7.47 16.76 4.77
CA LYS A 78 -8.47 16.69 3.69
C LYS A 78 -7.99 17.37 2.42
N ASP A 79 -7.34 18.52 2.55
CA ASP A 79 -6.76 19.23 1.41
C ASP A 79 -5.63 18.39 0.76
N ALA A 80 -4.78 17.75 1.57
CA ALA A 80 -3.74 16.83 1.09
C ALA A 80 -4.32 15.60 0.37
N GLU A 81 -5.42 15.04 0.87
CA GLU A 81 -6.15 13.97 0.20
C GLU A 81 -6.61 14.39 -1.21
N GLY A 82 -7.20 15.59 -1.33
CA GLY A 82 -7.60 16.16 -2.62
C GLY A 82 -6.42 16.38 -3.58
N ILE A 83 -5.26 16.82 -3.06
CA ILE A 83 -4.03 16.96 -3.85
C ILE A 83 -3.56 15.60 -4.37
N ILE A 84 -3.61 14.54 -3.55
CA ILE A 84 -3.25 13.18 -3.98
C ILE A 84 -4.17 12.72 -5.11
N ASP A 85 -5.48 12.92 -4.97
CA ASP A 85 -6.46 12.54 -5.99
C ASP A 85 -6.25 13.33 -7.28
N ALA A 86 -5.96 14.62 -7.21
CA ALA A 86 -5.63 15.45 -8.38
C ALA A 86 -4.35 14.95 -9.08
N ARG A 87 -3.30 14.66 -8.31
CA ARG A 87 -2.03 14.13 -8.85
C ARG A 87 -2.21 12.76 -9.50
N ASN A 88 -3.04 11.89 -8.94
CA ASN A 88 -3.32 10.58 -9.53
C ASN A 88 -4.07 10.67 -10.87
N LYS A 89 -4.74 11.79 -11.16
CA LYS A 89 -5.43 12.07 -12.44
C LYS A 89 -4.57 12.81 -13.46
N ASP A 90 -3.45 13.38 -13.03
CA ASP A 90 -2.55 14.12 -13.92
C ASP A 90 -1.73 13.15 -14.78
N ILE A 91 -2.02 13.13 -16.09
CA ILE A 91 -1.36 12.28 -17.07
C ILE A 91 0.13 12.59 -17.24
N ASN A 92 0.59 13.77 -16.81
CA ASN A 92 2.00 14.12 -16.81
C ASN A 92 2.76 13.42 -15.67
N LEU A 93 2.06 12.99 -14.62
CA LEU A 93 2.62 12.26 -13.47
C LEU A 93 2.55 10.74 -13.70
N LYS A 94 3.36 10.27 -14.64
CA LYS A 94 3.34 8.88 -15.19
C LYS A 94 3.55 7.77 -14.15
N ASN A 95 4.17 8.07 -13.01
CA ASN A 95 4.46 7.08 -11.97
C ASN A 95 3.33 6.92 -10.93
N ARG A 96 2.17 7.57 -11.14
CA ARG A 96 1.08 7.60 -10.16
C ARG A 96 -0.09 6.68 -10.48
N THR A 97 -0.41 6.56 -11.77
CA THR A 97 -1.50 5.73 -12.29
C THR A 97 -1.17 5.35 -13.73
N GLY A 98 -1.47 4.13 -14.15
CA GLY A 98 -1.20 3.69 -15.53
C GLY A 98 -1.64 2.25 -15.81
N PRO A 99 -1.35 1.71 -17.00
CA PRO A 99 -1.63 0.31 -17.32
C PRO A 99 -0.96 -0.63 -16.32
N GLY A 100 -1.76 -1.42 -15.58
CA GLY A 100 -1.28 -2.30 -14.52
C GLY A 100 -0.83 -1.61 -13.24
N VAL A 101 -0.92 -0.27 -13.16
CA VAL A 101 -0.55 0.53 -11.98
C VAL A 101 -1.80 1.19 -11.41
N VAL A 102 -2.28 0.66 -10.29
CA VAL A 102 -3.38 1.26 -9.53
C VAL A 102 -2.99 2.66 -9.02
N PRO A 103 -3.94 3.59 -8.84
CA PRO A 103 -3.64 4.92 -8.32
C PRO A 103 -2.88 4.86 -6.99
N TYR A 104 -1.84 5.68 -6.85
CA TYR A 104 -1.09 5.75 -5.60
C TYR A 104 -1.92 6.42 -4.48
N GLN A 105 -2.36 5.63 -3.49
CA GLN A 105 -3.24 6.10 -2.41
C GLN A 105 -2.72 5.82 -1.00
N LEU A 106 -1.53 5.22 -0.84
CA LEU A 106 -0.97 4.82 0.47
C LEU A 106 -0.85 5.97 1.48
N LEU A 107 -0.73 7.22 1.01
CA LEU A 107 -0.64 8.41 1.86
C LEU A 107 -1.95 9.20 1.96
N LYS A 108 -3.08 8.65 1.48
CA LYS A 108 -4.38 9.25 1.80
C LYS A 108 -4.63 9.04 3.30
N PRO A 109 -4.96 10.11 4.04
CA PRO A 109 -4.98 10.05 5.51
C PRO A 109 -6.06 9.12 6.06
N PHE A 110 -7.20 9.02 5.38
CA PHE A 110 -8.36 8.29 5.87
C PHE A 110 -8.60 7.00 5.08
N SER A 111 -9.20 6.02 5.73
CA SER A 111 -9.60 4.77 5.11
C SER A 111 -10.78 4.12 5.82
N LYS A 112 -11.18 2.95 5.30
CA LYS A 112 -12.13 2.05 5.93
C LYS A 112 -11.39 0.80 6.41
N GLN A 113 -12.03 0.03 7.28
CA GLN A 113 -11.56 -1.31 7.63
C GLN A 113 -11.33 -2.17 6.38
N GLY A 114 -10.39 -3.11 6.46
CA GLY A 114 -10.05 -4.02 5.37
C GLY A 114 -8.75 -3.67 4.64
N LEU A 115 -8.50 -4.43 3.56
CA LEU A 115 -7.37 -4.22 2.66
C LEU A 115 -7.74 -3.17 1.60
N THR A 116 -7.36 -1.91 1.84
CA THR A 116 -7.85 -0.77 1.06
C THR A 116 -6.78 -0.08 0.22
N GLY A 117 -5.49 -0.29 0.52
CA GLY A 117 -4.38 0.40 -0.15
C GLY A 117 -4.29 1.91 0.14
N MET A 118 -4.92 2.35 1.24
CA MET A 118 -4.97 3.75 1.67
C MET A 118 -5.25 3.85 3.17
N GLY A 119 -5.00 5.01 3.78
CA GLY A 119 -5.19 5.25 5.22
C GLY A 119 -3.88 5.31 5.96
N VAL A 120 -3.73 6.34 6.79
CA VAL A 120 -2.54 6.51 7.65
C VAL A 120 -2.98 6.43 9.12
N PRO A 121 -2.68 5.32 9.80
CA PRO A 121 -2.91 5.18 11.24
C PRO A 121 -2.12 6.22 12.06
N ASN A 122 -2.57 6.51 13.27
CA ASN A 122 -1.84 7.37 14.21
C ASN A 122 -0.52 6.73 14.71
N SER A 123 -0.41 5.40 14.67
CA SER A 123 0.67 4.64 15.28
C SER A 123 1.08 3.43 14.44
N ILE A 124 2.10 2.69 14.90
CA ILE A 124 2.44 1.36 14.36
C ILE A 124 1.50 0.36 15.04
N SER A 125 0.35 0.11 14.43
CA SER A 125 -0.72 -0.73 14.97
C SER A 125 -0.72 -2.17 14.45
N ILE A 126 0.14 -2.49 13.46
CA ILE A 126 0.32 -3.82 12.88
C ILE A 126 1.76 -4.02 12.35
#